data_AF-M7MWK4-F1
#
_entry.id   AF-M7MWK4-F1
#
_cell.length_a   1.000
_cell.length_b   1.000
_cell.length_c   1.000
_cell.angle_alpha   90.00
_cell.angle_beta   90.00
_cell.angle_gamma   90.00
#
_symmetry.space_group_name_H-M   'P 1'
#
loop_
_entity.id
_entity.type
_entity.pdbx_description
1 polymer ?
#
loop_
_entity_poly.entity_id
_entity_poly.type
_entity_poly.pdbx_seq_one_letter_code
_entity_poly.pdbx_strand_id
1 'polypeptide(L)'
;MSYHIRTKPLLRAVLIFLTVWAFFAGIYYAKPFLSPLVFAGLFAMLLWPICRKLEAWGVNDKLAALLSVLLFVAVFFGVGFLLSNQIKGFVEQLPQMQEAFEQRLEDAKIFIEDTFGISEERQEKALSEQGSQRGRQLGQQAAFISSMRWANS
;
A
#
# COMPACT_ATOMS: atom_id res chain seq x y z
N MET A 1 -39.08 -66.78 -22.86
CA MET A 1 -39.14 -66.03 -21.58
C MET A 1 -38.09 -64.93 -21.61
N SER A 2 -38.31 -63.85 -22.39
CA SER A 2 -37.36 -62.75 -22.55
C SER A 2 -37.94 -61.52 -21.86
N TYR A 3 -37.36 -61.15 -20.72
CA TYR A 3 -37.72 -59.96 -19.96
C TYR A 3 -37.50 -58.72 -20.82
N HIS A 4 -38.58 -58.23 -21.44
CA HIS A 4 -38.60 -56.97 -22.17
C HIS A 4 -38.48 -55.81 -21.19
N ILE A 5 -37.26 -55.30 -21.03
CA ILE A 5 -36.97 -54.04 -20.36
C ILE A 5 -37.52 -52.89 -21.22
N ARG A 6 -38.85 -52.70 -21.24
CA ARG A 6 -39.50 -51.42 -21.59
C ARG A 6 -39.18 -50.44 -20.47
N THR A 7 -37.93 -49.98 -20.39
CA THR A 7 -37.58 -48.86 -19.52
C THR A 7 -38.27 -47.63 -20.09
N LYS A 8 -39.29 -47.18 -19.36
CA LYS A 8 -40.08 -45.99 -19.64
C LYS A 8 -39.09 -44.83 -19.82
N PRO A 9 -39.08 -44.11 -20.96
CA PRO A 9 -38.08 -43.07 -21.26
C PRO A 9 -38.00 -42.00 -20.16
N LEU A 10 -39.08 -41.82 -19.41
CA LEU A 10 -39.17 -41.00 -18.20
C LEU A 10 -38.15 -41.39 -17.12
N LEU A 11 -37.96 -42.69 -16.87
CA LEU A 11 -37.01 -43.18 -15.86
C LEU A 11 -35.56 -42.87 -16.26
N ARG A 12 -35.24 -43.03 -17.56
CA ARG A 12 -33.93 -42.67 -18.09
C ARG A 12 -33.68 -41.16 -18.01
N ALA A 13 -34.69 -40.34 -18.34
CA ALA A 13 -34.59 -38.88 -18.25
C ALA A 13 -34.36 -38.40 -16.80
N VAL A 14 -35.10 -38.95 -15.83
CA VAL A 14 -34.92 -38.61 -14.40
C VAL A 14 -33.53 -39.02 -13.90
N LEU A 15 -33.04 -40.20 -14.28
CA LEU A 15 -31.70 -40.65 -13.92
C LEU A 15 -30.61 -39.73 -14.50
N ILE A 16 -30.73 -39.32 -15.77
CA ILE A 16 -29.79 -38.39 -16.39
C ILE A 16 -29.81 -37.04 -15.64
N PHE A 17 -31.00 -36.50 -15.35
CA PHE A 17 -31.13 -35.26 -14.59
C PHE A 17 -30.48 -35.37 -13.20
N LEU A 18 -30.71 -36.47 -12.49
CA LEU A 18 -30.15 -36.71 -11.17
C LEU A 18 -28.61 -36.85 -11.23
N THR A 19 -28.07 -37.57 -12.21
CA THR A 19 -26.61 -37.69 -12.40
C THR A 19 -25.98 -36.33 -12.73
N VAL A 20 -26.58 -35.55 -13.61
CA VAL A 20 -26.10 -34.21 -13.96
C VAL A 20 -26.14 -33.28 -12.74
N TRP A 21 -27.25 -33.27 -12.00
CA TRP A 21 -27.37 -32.47 -10.78
C TRP A 21 -26.35 -32.90 -9.72
N ALA A 22 -26.19 -34.20 -9.49
CA ALA A 22 -25.21 -34.75 -8.55
C ALA A 22 -23.76 -34.41 -8.96
N PHE A 23 -23.45 -34.40 -10.26
CA PHE A 23 -22.15 -34.01 -10.78
C PHE A 23 -21.83 -32.54 -10.48
N PHE A 24 -22.75 -31.62 -10.78
CA PHE A 24 -22.59 -30.20 -10.48
C PHE A 24 -22.55 -29.92 -8.97
N ALA A 25 -23.38 -30.61 -8.18
CA ALA A 25 -23.34 -30.55 -6.72
C ALA A 25 -21.99 -31.05 -6.18
N GLY A 26 -21.47 -32.15 -6.72
CA GLY A 26 -20.16 -32.68 -6.38
C GLY A 26 -19.03 -31.69 -6.65
N ILE A 27 -19.03 -31.04 -7.82
CA ILE A 27 -18.07 -29.97 -8.15
C ILE A 27 -18.19 -28.80 -7.17
N TYR A 28 -19.42 -28.41 -6.77
CA TYR A 28 -19.63 -27.33 -5.83
C TYR A 28 -18.98 -27.61 -4.46
N TYR A 29 -19.15 -28.82 -3.92
CA TYR A 29 -18.50 -29.22 -2.67
C TYR A 29 -16.99 -29.46 -2.83
N ALA A 30 -16.56 -29.86 -4.02
CA ALA A 30 -15.14 -30.07 -4.32
C ALA A 30 -14.39 -28.76 -4.65
N LYS A 31 -15.05 -27.60 -4.75
CA LYS A 31 -14.43 -26.28 -4.98
C LYS A 31 -13.16 -26.01 -4.15
N PRO A 32 -13.13 -26.18 -2.80
CA PRO A 32 -11.94 -25.95 -2.00
C PRO A 32 -10.78 -26.90 -2.33
N PHE A 33 -11.05 -28.06 -2.93
CA PHE A 33 -10.04 -28.99 -3.43
C PHE A 33 -9.63 -28.67 -4.89
N LEU A 34 -10.58 -28.27 -5.73
CA LEU A 34 -10.32 -27.86 -7.12
C LEU A 34 -9.47 -26.59 -7.19
N SER A 35 -9.67 -25.63 -6.28
CA SER A 35 -8.89 -24.38 -6.25
C SER A 35 -7.37 -24.64 -6.21
N PRO A 36 -6.81 -25.34 -5.21
CA PRO A 36 -5.38 -25.65 -5.19
C PRO A 36 -4.95 -26.56 -6.34
N LEU A 37 -5.83 -27.44 -6.85
CA LEU A 37 -5.52 -28.29 -8.00
C LEU A 37 -5.32 -27.48 -9.29
N VAL A 38 -6.15 -26.46 -9.51
CA VAL A 38 -6.02 -25.54 -10.65
C VAL A 38 -4.71 -24.76 -10.55
N PHE A 39 -4.36 -24.26 -9.36
CA PHE A 39 -3.07 -23.61 -9.15
C PHE A 39 -1.90 -24.58 -9.35
N ALA A 40 -2.00 -25.82 -8.88
CA ALA A 40 -0.99 -26.84 -9.12
C ALA A 40 -0.81 -27.12 -10.62
N GLY A 41 -1.90 -27.20 -11.39
CA GLY A 41 -1.85 -27.31 -12.85
C GLY A 41 -1.23 -26.09 -13.53
N LEU A 42 -1.56 -24.89 -13.07
CA LEU A 42 -0.96 -23.64 -13.55
C LEU A 42 0.55 -23.60 -13.29
N PHE A 43 0.98 -23.94 -12.07
CA PHE A 43 2.39 -24.06 -11.74
C PHE A 43 3.07 -25.16 -12.55
N ALA A 44 2.43 -26.32 -12.74
CA ALA A 44 2.98 -27.38 -13.58
C ALA A 44 3.20 -26.91 -15.02
N MET A 45 2.26 -26.14 -15.58
CA MET A 45 2.41 -25.54 -16.91
C MET A 45 3.56 -24.51 -16.96
N LEU A 46 3.77 -23.78 -15.87
CA LEU A 46 4.89 -22.84 -15.71
C LEU A 46 6.24 -23.53 -15.50
N LEU A 47 6.24 -24.68 -14.82
CA LEU A 47 7.40 -25.52 -14.53
C LEU A 47 7.79 -26.37 -15.74
N TRP A 48 6.86 -26.74 -16.61
CA TRP A 48 7.10 -27.50 -17.84
C TRP A 48 8.28 -26.97 -18.69
N PRO A 49 8.36 -25.67 -19.02
CA PRO A 49 9.51 -25.14 -19.76
C PRO A 49 10.83 -25.24 -18.96
N ILE A 50 10.78 -25.18 -17.64
CA ILE A 50 11.95 -25.32 -16.75
C ILE A 50 12.42 -26.77 -16.73
N CYS A 51 11.49 -27.73 -16.60
CA CYS A 51 11.77 -29.16 -16.70
C CYS A 51 12.44 -29.49 -18.03
N ARG A 52 11.88 -29.02 -19.16
CA ARG A 52 12.46 -29.23 -20.49
C ARG A 52 13.87 -28.63 -20.64
N LYS A 53 14.14 -27.49 -20.00
CA LYS A 53 15.49 -26.91 -19.97
C LYS A 53 16.47 -27.77 -19.18
N LEU A 54 16.03 -28.32 -18.04
CA LEU A 54 16.83 -29.24 -17.23
C LEU A 54 17.10 -30.57 -17.96
N GLU A 55 16.09 -31.13 -18.64
CA GLU A 55 16.25 -32.31 -19.51
C GLU A 55 17.23 -32.04 -20.65
N ALA A 56 17.16 -30.85 -21.26
CA ALA A 56 18.10 -30.44 -22.31
C ALA A 56 19.55 -30.34 -21.81
N TRP A 57 19.77 -30.20 -20.50
CA TRP A 57 21.09 -30.26 -19.88
C TRP A 57 21.54 -31.68 -19.52
N GLY A 58 20.78 -32.70 -19.91
CA GLY A 58 21.11 -34.12 -19.71
C GLY A 58 20.58 -34.71 -18.40
N VAL A 59 19.65 -34.01 -17.71
CA VAL A 59 19.01 -34.54 -16.50
C VAL A 59 17.92 -35.54 -16.88
N ASN A 60 17.89 -36.70 -16.20
CA ASN A 60 16.82 -37.69 -16.37
C ASN A 60 15.44 -37.08 -16.05
N ASP A 61 14.43 -37.36 -16.87
CA ASP A 61 13.05 -36.86 -16.76
C ASP A 61 12.51 -36.77 -15.31
N LYS A 62 12.61 -37.86 -14.54
CA LYS A 62 12.15 -37.91 -13.14
C LYS A 62 12.90 -36.93 -12.22
N LEU A 63 14.21 -36.80 -12.42
CA LEU A 63 15.05 -35.89 -11.65
C LEU A 63 14.84 -34.44 -12.09
N ALA A 64 14.59 -34.19 -13.37
CA ALA A 64 14.29 -32.87 -13.90
C ALA A 64 13.00 -32.32 -13.30
N ALA A 65 11.94 -33.14 -13.23
CA ALA A 65 10.69 -32.76 -12.58
C ALA A 65 10.88 -32.42 -11.10
N LEU A 66 11.60 -33.27 -10.35
CA LEU A 66 11.88 -33.05 -8.93
C LEU A 66 12.70 -31.78 -8.68
N LEU A 67 13.78 -31.59 -9.46
CA LEU A 67 14.64 -30.41 -9.35
C LEU A 67 13.92 -29.13 -9.74
N SER A 68 13.07 -29.17 -10.76
CA SER A 68 12.26 -28.02 -11.19
C SER A 68 11.33 -27.55 -10.07
N VAL A 69 10.62 -28.48 -9.43
CA VAL A 69 9.75 -28.17 -8.28
C VAL A 69 10.57 -27.63 -7.11
N LEU A 70 11.69 -28.28 -6.77
CA LEU A 70 12.55 -27.85 -5.67
C LEU A 70 13.12 -26.44 -5.91
N LEU A 71 13.55 -26.15 -7.13
CA LEU A 71 14.06 -24.85 -7.54
C LEU A 71 12.96 -23.79 -7.48
N PHE A 72 11.75 -24.08 -7.93
CA PHE A 72 10.62 -23.17 -7.83
C PHE A 72 10.29 -22.80 -6.38
N VAL A 73 10.24 -23.80 -5.50
CA VAL A 73 10.04 -23.60 -4.06
C VAL A 73 11.18 -22.78 -3.46
N ALA A 74 12.44 -23.12 -3.78
CA ALA A 74 13.61 -22.40 -3.30
C ALA A 74 13.63 -20.93 -3.75
N VAL A 75 13.26 -20.65 -5.00
CA VAL A 75 13.14 -19.27 -5.50
C VAL A 75 12.02 -18.52 -4.78
N PHE A 76 10.85 -19.15 -4.60
CA PHE A 76 9.72 -18.51 -3.92
C PHE A 76 10.05 -18.12 -2.48
N PHE A 77 10.61 -19.05 -1.69
CA PHE A 77 11.05 -18.78 -0.33
C PHE A 77 12.26 -17.86 -0.28
N GLY A 78 13.20 -18.00 -1.21
CA GLY A 78 14.38 -17.14 -1.32
C GLY A 78 14.00 -15.68 -1.57
N VAL A 79 13.11 -15.42 -2.52
CA VAL A 79 12.58 -14.08 -2.79
C VAL A 79 11.82 -13.56 -1.57
N GLY A 80 10.96 -14.37 -0.96
CA GLY A 80 10.25 -13.97 0.26
C GLY A 80 11.19 -13.59 1.42
N PHE A 81 12.26 -14.36 1.61
CA PHE A 81 13.29 -14.08 2.62
C PHE A 81 14.07 -12.80 2.31
N LEU A 82 14.51 -12.63 1.06
CA LEU A 82 15.22 -11.42 0.61
C LEU A 82 14.36 -10.18 0.78
N LEU A 83 13.10 -10.22 0.32
CA LEU A 83 12.15 -9.11 0.49
C LEU A 83 11.89 -8.81 1.96
N SER A 84 11.71 -9.84 2.80
CA SER A 84 11.51 -9.67 4.24
C SER A 84 12.71 -8.97 4.89
N ASN A 85 13.93 -9.36 4.53
CA ASN A 85 15.14 -8.70 5.03
C ASN A 85 15.28 -7.28 4.48
N GLN A 86 14.91 -7.05 3.23
CA GLN A 86 14.96 -5.73 2.60
C GLN A 86 13.95 -4.77 3.25
N ILE A 87 12.75 -5.25 3.58
CA ILE A 87 11.74 -4.47 4.32
C ILE A 87 12.23 -4.16 5.73
N LYS A 88 12.84 -5.11 6.44
CA LYS A 88 13.42 -4.84 7.78
C LYS A 88 14.49 -3.75 7.73
N GLY A 89 15.43 -3.86 6.79
CA GLY A 89 16.47 -2.84 6.61
C GLY A 89 15.89 -1.48 6.26
N PHE A 90 14.81 -1.42 5.48
CA PHE A 90 14.10 -0.17 5.20
C PHE A 90 13.42 0.40 6.45
N VAL A 91 12.72 -0.43 7.23
CA VAL A 91 12.03 -0.03 8.46
C VAL A 91 13.02 0.48 9.52
N GLU A 92 14.19 -0.14 9.64
CA GLU A 92 15.27 0.32 10.53
C GLU A 92 15.86 1.67 10.12
N GLN A 93 15.80 2.03 8.84
CA GLN A 93 16.29 3.31 8.31
C GLN A 93 15.24 4.44 8.38
N LEU A 94 13.95 4.11 8.51
CA LEU A 94 12.88 5.09 8.69
C LEU A 94 13.12 6.11 9.82
N PRO A 95 13.55 5.73 11.05
CA PRO A 95 13.83 6.70 12.11
C PRO A 95 14.95 7.68 11.73
N GLN A 96 16.02 7.20 11.09
CA GLN A 96 17.10 8.07 10.61
C GLN A 96 16.62 9.01 9.50
N MET A 97 15.72 8.53 8.62
CA MET A 97 15.07 9.40 7.63
C MET A 97 14.19 10.45 8.29
N GLN A 98 13.51 10.13 9.40
CA GLN A 98 12.68 11.09 10.15
C GLN A 98 13.55 12.19 10.78
N GLU A 99 14.64 11.84 11.47
CA GLU A 99 15.57 12.82 12.05
C GLU A 99 16.17 13.73 10.97
N ALA A 100 16.59 13.15 9.84
CA ALA A 100 17.08 13.92 8.70
C ALA A 100 15.98 14.82 8.09
N PHE A 101 14.73 14.36 8.04
CA PHE A 101 13.60 15.18 7.57
C PHE A 101 13.30 16.34 8.52
N GLU A 102 13.33 16.12 9.83
CA GLU A 102 13.12 17.15 10.85
C GLU A 102 14.22 18.23 10.79
N GLN A 103 15.49 17.82 10.69
CA GLN A 103 16.61 18.76 10.51
C GLN A 103 16.48 19.56 9.21
N ARG A 104 16.10 18.92 8.10
CA ARG A 104 15.88 19.62 6.82
C ARG A 104 14.69 20.58 6.86
N LEU A 105 13.64 20.23 7.62
CA LEU A 105 12.50 21.12 7.85
C LEU A 105 12.88 22.31 8.73
N GLU A 106 13.73 22.10 9.72
CA GLU A 106 14.24 23.16 10.60
C GLU A 106 15.15 24.12 9.82
N ASP A 107 16.08 23.59 9.02
CA ASP A 107 16.90 24.37 8.07
C ASP A 107 16.03 25.15 7.08
N ALA A 108 14.97 24.52 6.54
CA ALA A 108 14.05 25.18 5.62
C ALA A 108 13.24 26.29 6.31
N LYS A 109 12.83 26.09 7.57
CA LYS A 109 12.17 27.14 8.37
C LYS A 109 13.10 28.32 8.61
N ILE A 110 14.35 28.05 9.01
CA ILE A 110 15.37 29.09 9.21
C ILE A 110 15.62 29.83 7.90
N PHE A 111 15.73 29.13 6.76
CA PHE A 111 15.93 29.75 5.47
C PHE A 111 14.73 30.61 5.02
N ILE A 112 13.50 30.15 5.30
CA ILE A 112 12.28 30.93 5.05
C ILE A 112 12.23 32.14 5.99
N GLU A 113 12.62 32.00 7.26
CA GLU A 113 12.65 33.09 8.24
C GLU A 113 13.70 34.15 7.86
N ASP A 114 14.87 33.73 7.37
CA ASP A 114 15.96 34.62 6.97
C ASP A 114 15.71 35.27 5.60
N THR A 115 15.01 34.57 4.68
CA THR A 115 14.66 35.08 3.34
C THR A 115 13.37 35.92 3.34
N PHE A 116 12.35 35.54 4.12
CA PHE A 116 11.05 36.22 4.15
C PHE A 116 10.86 37.14 5.36
N GLY A 117 11.68 37.05 6.43
CA GLY A 117 11.69 38.03 7.52
C GLY A 117 10.37 38.18 8.29
N ILE A 118 9.45 37.22 8.19
CA ILE A 118 8.15 37.26 8.90
C ILE A 118 8.29 36.45 10.19
N SER A 119 9.00 36.99 11.17
CA SER A 119 8.76 36.61 12.55
C SER A 119 7.55 37.40 13.06
N GLU A 120 6.50 36.69 13.48
CA GLU A 120 5.35 37.27 14.18
C GLU A 120 5.79 38.14 15.37
N GLU A 121 6.95 37.80 15.97
CA GLU A 121 7.54 38.56 17.08
C GLU A 121 8.00 39.99 16.69
N ARG A 122 8.43 40.21 15.43
CA ARG A 122 8.69 41.58 14.93
C ARG A 122 7.40 42.30 14.56
N GLN A 123 6.36 41.60 14.12
CA GLN A 123 5.07 42.23 13.85
C GLN A 123 4.43 42.74 15.15
N GLU A 124 4.47 41.97 16.23
CA GLU A 124 3.88 42.38 17.51
C GLU A 124 4.70 43.49 18.22
N LYS A 125 6.04 43.44 18.16
CA LYS A 125 6.91 44.52 18.65
C LYS A 125 6.83 45.80 17.80
N ALA A 126 6.74 45.69 16.47
CA ALA A 126 6.56 46.86 15.61
C ALA A 126 5.17 47.51 15.78
N LEU A 127 4.11 46.70 15.98
CA LEU A 127 2.76 47.20 16.22
C LEU A 127 2.62 47.89 17.59
N SER A 128 3.25 47.36 18.64
CA SER A 128 3.21 47.93 20.00
C SER A 128 4.08 49.18 20.17
N GLU A 129 5.27 49.24 19.56
CA GLU A 129 6.10 50.45 19.56
C GLU A 129 5.50 51.57 18.70
N GLN A 130 4.94 51.24 17.54
CA GLN A 130 4.31 52.24 16.66
C GLN A 130 2.99 52.76 17.24
N GLY A 131 2.19 51.90 17.88
CA GLY A 131 0.95 52.30 18.58
C GLY A 131 1.21 53.23 19.78
N SER A 132 2.26 52.95 20.57
CA SER A 132 2.60 53.76 21.74
C SER A 132 3.27 55.10 21.40
N GLN A 133 4.07 55.18 20.33
CA GLN A 133 4.59 56.47 19.83
C GLN A 133 3.49 57.32 19.20
N ARG A 134 2.63 56.73 18.38
CA ARG A 134 1.49 57.45 17.75
C ARG A 134 0.46 57.90 18.78
N GLY A 135 0.21 57.08 19.81
CA GLY A 135 -0.63 57.45 20.95
C GLY A 135 -0.06 58.61 21.78
N ARG A 136 1.27 58.62 22.05
CA ARG A 136 1.93 59.76 22.71
C ARG A 136 1.88 61.03 21.86
N GLN A 137 2.07 60.93 20.55
CA GLN A 137 2.03 62.06 19.64
C GLN A 137 0.61 62.63 19.45
N LEU A 138 -0.42 61.77 19.47
CA LEU A 138 -1.83 62.16 19.49
C LEU A 138 -2.23 62.77 20.85
N GLY A 139 -1.72 62.24 21.96
CA GLY A 139 -1.92 62.81 23.29
C GLY A 139 -1.29 64.20 23.44
N GLN A 140 -0.09 64.40 22.90
CA GLN A 140 0.56 65.72 22.89
C GLN A 140 -0.17 66.72 21.98
N GLN A 141 -0.66 66.29 20.81
CA GLN A 141 -1.50 67.14 19.95
C GLN A 141 -2.86 67.45 20.58
N ALA A 142 -3.49 66.49 21.25
CA ALA A 142 -4.76 66.70 21.95
C ALA A 142 -4.60 67.63 23.16
N ALA A 143 -3.51 67.49 23.93
CA ALA A 143 -3.17 68.39 25.02
C ALA A 143 -2.94 69.82 24.52
N PHE A 144 -2.24 69.98 23.39
CA PHE A 144 -2.02 71.28 22.75
C PHE A 144 -3.31 71.91 22.19
N ILE A 145 -4.19 71.13 21.56
CA ILE A 145 -5.50 71.61 21.08
C ILE A 145 -6.39 72.00 22.27
N SER A 146 -6.33 71.23 23.36
CA SER A 146 -7.07 71.56 24.58
C SER A 146 -6.57 72.86 25.20
N SER A 147 -5.25 73.08 25.30
CA SER A 147 -4.70 74.32 25.87
C SER A 147 -5.05 75.56 25.03
N MET A 148 -5.15 75.43 23.71
CA MET A 148 -5.66 76.51 22.84
C MET A 148 -7.16 76.76 23.01
N ARG A 149 -7.95 75.72 23.30
CA ARG A 149 -9.40 75.84 23.52
C ARG A 149 -9.74 76.63 24.78
N TRP A 150 -8.91 76.55 25.83
CA TRP A 150 -9.10 77.29 27.08
C TRP A 150 -8.59 78.74 27.04
N ALA A 151 -7.90 79.15 25.97
CA ALA A 151 -7.27 80.48 25.86
C ALA A 151 -8.10 81.50 25.04
N ASN A 152 -9.26 81.11 24.50
CA ASN A 152 -10.13 81.96 23.67
C ASN A 152 -11.56 82.14 24.25
N SER A 153 -11.67 82.08 25.58
CA SER A 153 -12.86 82.40 26.38
C SER A 153 -12.45 83.24 27.58
#